data_AF-A0A1K1SS44-F1
#
_entry.id   AF-A0A1K1SS44-F1
#
_cell.length_a   1.000
_cell.length_b   1.000
_cell.length_c   1.000
_cell.angle_alpha   90.00
_cell.angle_beta   90.00
_cell.angle_gamma   90.00
#
_symmetry.space_group_name_H-M   'P 1'
#
loop_
_entity.id
_entity.type
_entity.pdbx_description
1 polymer ?
#
loop_
_entity_poly.entity_id
_entity_poly.type
_entity_poly.pdbx_seq_one_letter_code
_entity_poly.pdbx_strand_id
1 'polypeptide(L)'
;MTASPMELDAARLLLSKMGIAPADLLAETELRPVVPTFSEYIPQVSRAVSPATARSYGSYWRRVEEAWGGRRLDEPTPSEIKQLAEESRANALVRRNSRGGRNAAENFIAAIRCLYRHAVNDRLLTEGQNPALKVAKPRRLPSPRRALADHELVDINTTAATTGDDPHLDTLLLRLHTETACRRGERSACGGETWRRPSVSFTSGRKTAPAASNRSHRP
;
A
#
# COMPACT_ATOMS: atom_id res chain seq x y z
N MET A 1 37.29 12.03 14.29
CA MET A 1 38.46 11.21 14.70
C MET A 1 39.38 11.15 13.49
N THR A 2 40.57 11.74 13.57
CA THR A 2 41.58 11.65 12.50
C THR A 2 42.48 10.46 12.81
N ALA A 3 42.60 9.51 11.87
CA ALA A 3 43.47 8.34 12.02
C ALA A 3 44.93 8.79 12.20
N SER A 4 45.66 8.09 13.08
CA SER A 4 47.08 8.36 13.30
C SER A 4 47.91 8.01 12.05
N PRO A 5 49.12 8.60 11.89
CA PRO A 5 49.98 8.32 10.74
C PRO A 5 50.33 6.83 10.60
N MET A 6 50.50 6.15 11.73
CA MET A 6 50.83 4.73 11.79
C MET A 6 49.64 3.84 11.36
N GLU A 7 48.42 4.23 11.71
CA GLU A 7 47.20 3.55 11.24
C GLU A 7 47.01 3.74 9.73
N LEU A 8 47.33 4.92 9.19
CA LEU A 8 47.29 5.19 7.76
C LEU A 8 48.31 4.36 6.99
N ASP A 9 49.54 4.23 7.49
CA ASP A 9 50.58 3.42 6.84
C ASP A 9 50.28 1.92 6.92
N ALA A 10 49.74 1.44 8.05
CA ALA A 10 49.27 0.07 8.18
C ALA A 10 48.13 -0.24 7.18
N ALA A 11 47.16 0.67 7.04
CA ALA A 11 46.07 0.53 6.07
C ALA A 11 46.59 0.50 4.62
N ARG A 12 47.54 1.38 4.26
CA ARG A 12 48.17 1.40 2.93
C ARG A 12 48.92 0.10 2.64
N LEU A 13 49.68 -0.42 3.59
CA LEU A 13 50.40 -1.69 3.44
C LEU A 13 49.43 -2.86 3.21
N LEU A 14 48.31 -2.87 3.92
CA LEU A 14 47.29 -3.92 3.82
C LEU A 14 46.60 -3.88 2.44
N LEU A 15 46.19 -2.69 1.98
CA LEU A 15 45.62 -2.50 0.63
C LEU A 15 46.61 -2.91 -0.47
N SER A 16 47.88 -2.53 -0.33
CA SER A 16 48.94 -2.91 -1.28
C SER A 16 49.14 -4.43 -1.34
N LYS A 17 49.11 -5.14 -0.20
CA LYS A 17 49.18 -6.61 -0.16
C LYS A 17 47.98 -7.29 -0.84
N MET A 18 46.82 -6.65 -0.79
CA MET A 18 45.61 -7.13 -1.48
C MET A 18 45.58 -6.77 -2.96
N GLY A 19 46.54 -5.98 -3.46
CA GLY A 19 46.57 -5.49 -4.84
C GLY A 19 45.48 -4.46 -5.15
N ILE A 20 44.91 -3.82 -4.13
CA ILE A 20 43.82 -2.83 -4.26
C ILE A 20 44.43 -1.44 -4.18
N ALA A 21 44.25 -0.62 -5.22
CA ALA A 21 44.63 0.78 -5.16
C ALA A 21 43.60 1.56 -4.32
N PRO A 22 44.01 2.60 -3.58
CA PRO A 22 43.05 3.44 -2.85
C PRO A 22 41.95 4.06 -3.75
N ALA A 23 42.25 4.28 -5.03
CA ALA A 23 41.29 4.75 -6.02
C ALA A 23 40.17 3.72 -6.31
N ASP A 24 40.47 2.42 -6.21
CA ASP A 24 39.49 1.35 -6.48
C ASP A 24 38.37 1.33 -5.42
N LEU A 25 38.70 1.71 -4.18
CA LEU A 25 37.73 1.88 -3.09
C LEU A 25 36.77 3.07 -3.35
N LEU A 26 37.24 4.07 -4.09
CA LEU A 26 36.43 5.22 -4.50
C LEU A 26 35.60 4.90 -5.75
N ALA A 27 36.14 4.11 -6.68
CA ALA A 27 35.43 3.67 -7.88
C ALA A 27 34.18 2.83 -7.56
N GLU A 28 34.21 2.04 -6.48
CA GLU A 28 33.04 1.31 -5.97
C GLU A 28 31.91 2.24 -5.47
N THR A 29 32.27 3.46 -5.06
CA THR A 29 31.30 4.51 -4.69
C THR A 29 30.66 5.15 -5.92
N GLU A 30 31.41 5.32 -7.02
CA GLU A 30 30.92 5.84 -8.31
C GLU A 30 29.98 4.87 -9.03
N LEU A 31 30.14 3.56 -8.81
CA LEU A 31 29.26 2.51 -9.34
C LEU A 31 27.88 2.45 -8.65
N ARG A 32 27.61 3.28 -7.63
CA ARG A 32 26.28 3.31 -7.03
C ARG A 32 25.25 3.77 -8.07
N PRO A 33 24.20 2.99 -8.31
CA PRO A 33 23.14 3.42 -9.22
C PRO A 33 22.59 4.76 -8.74
N VAL A 34 22.43 5.68 -9.69
CA VAL A 34 21.83 6.99 -9.44
C VAL A 34 20.43 6.73 -8.86
N VAL A 35 20.26 7.06 -7.56
CA VAL A 35 18.97 7.01 -6.88
C VAL A 35 17.92 7.74 -7.72
N PRO A 36 16.85 7.05 -8.17
CA PRO A 36 15.84 7.63 -9.04
C PRO A 36 14.97 8.64 -8.28
N THR A 37 14.21 9.41 -9.04
CA THR A 37 13.21 10.31 -8.50
C THR A 37 11.91 9.59 -8.13
N PHE A 38 11.04 10.25 -7.36
CA PHE A 38 9.73 9.68 -7.03
C PHE A 38 8.88 9.42 -8.29
N SER A 39 8.89 10.32 -9.26
CA SER A 39 8.14 10.17 -10.52
C SER A 39 8.62 9.00 -11.37
N GLU A 40 9.91 8.65 -11.30
CA GLU A 40 10.46 7.49 -12.01
C GLU A 40 10.16 6.17 -11.28
N TYR A 41 10.18 6.20 -9.95
CA TYR A 41 10.15 4.99 -9.14
C TYR A 41 8.73 4.54 -8.74
N ILE A 42 7.81 5.47 -8.49
CA ILE A 42 6.42 5.17 -8.13
C ILE A 42 5.73 4.28 -9.19
N PRO A 43 5.83 4.55 -10.51
CA PRO A 43 5.25 3.69 -11.54
C PRO A 43 5.82 2.26 -11.52
N GLN A 44 7.11 2.10 -11.20
CA GLN A 44 7.76 0.79 -11.11
C GLN A 44 7.20 -0.02 -9.94
N VAL A 45 7.15 0.59 -8.75
CA VAL A 45 6.59 -0.06 -7.55
C VAL A 45 5.10 -0.36 -7.73
N SER A 46 4.36 0.53 -8.39
CA SER A 46 2.93 0.29 -8.67
C SER A 46 2.68 -0.93 -9.56
N ARG A 47 3.64 -1.30 -10.42
CA ARG A 47 3.57 -2.52 -11.24
C ARG A 47 4.02 -3.76 -10.46
N ALA A 48 4.94 -3.59 -9.51
CA ALA A 48 5.48 -4.68 -8.69
C ALA A 48 4.52 -5.16 -7.59
N VAL A 49 3.69 -4.28 -7.04
CA VAL A 49 2.72 -4.64 -5.99
C VAL A 49 1.44 -5.28 -6.56
N SER A 50 0.66 -5.94 -5.71
CA SER A 50 -0.64 -6.50 -6.13
C SER A 50 -1.62 -5.39 -6.58
N PRO A 51 -2.55 -5.68 -7.50
CA PRO A 51 -3.53 -4.68 -7.96
C PRO A 51 -4.39 -4.09 -6.83
N ALA A 52 -4.65 -4.87 -5.78
CA ALA A 52 -5.36 -4.37 -4.60
C ALA A 52 -4.55 -3.34 -3.81
N THR A 53 -3.24 -3.55 -3.70
CA THR A 53 -2.31 -2.63 -3.02
C THR A 53 -2.13 -1.36 -3.83
N ALA A 54 -1.90 -1.48 -5.15
CA ALA A 54 -1.78 -0.33 -6.05
C ALA A 54 -3.03 0.59 -5.98
N ARG A 55 -4.24 0.02 -5.97
CA ARG A 55 -5.47 0.79 -5.79
C ARG A 55 -5.57 1.47 -4.43
N SER A 56 -5.16 0.78 -3.36
CA SER A 56 -5.24 1.31 -1.99
C SER A 56 -4.22 2.43 -1.75
N TYR A 57 -3.02 2.31 -2.33
CA TYR A 57 -1.92 3.24 -2.11
C TYR A 57 -1.82 4.34 -3.15
N GLY A 58 -2.41 4.17 -4.34
CA GLY A 58 -2.27 5.10 -5.45
C GLY A 58 -2.67 6.55 -5.12
N SER A 59 -3.68 6.76 -4.29
CA SER A 59 -4.05 8.12 -3.84
C SER A 59 -2.97 8.79 -2.99
N TYR A 60 -2.22 8.03 -2.21
CA TYR A 60 -1.11 8.54 -1.39
C TYR A 60 0.15 8.72 -2.23
N TRP A 61 0.45 7.79 -3.14
CA TRP A 61 1.58 7.93 -4.06
C TRP A 61 1.42 9.13 -5.00
N ARG A 62 0.21 9.43 -5.49
CA ARG A 62 -0.02 10.64 -6.28
C ARG A 62 0.29 11.92 -5.51
N ARG A 63 -0.10 12.00 -4.24
CA ARG A 63 0.24 13.14 -3.37
C ARG A 63 1.75 13.29 -3.17
N VAL A 64 2.46 12.18 -3.09
CA VAL A 64 3.93 12.16 -2.99
C VAL A 64 4.55 12.62 -4.29
N GLU A 65 4.01 12.20 -5.43
CA GLU A 65 4.45 12.64 -6.75
C GLU A 65 4.19 14.13 -6.98
N GLU A 66 3.03 14.64 -6.54
CA GLU A 66 2.70 16.07 -6.56
C GLU A 66 3.66 16.90 -5.71
N ALA A 67 4.06 16.40 -4.52
CA ALA A 67 4.94 17.11 -3.60
C ALA A 67 6.43 16.97 -3.96
N TRP A 68 6.88 15.77 -4.34
CA TRP A 68 8.29 15.37 -4.44
C TRP A 68 8.64 14.66 -5.75
N GLY A 69 7.80 14.74 -6.79
CA GLY A 69 8.00 13.99 -8.04
C GLY A 69 9.41 14.09 -8.62
N GLY A 70 9.98 15.29 -8.67
CA GLY A 70 11.34 15.54 -9.17
C GLY A 70 12.47 15.35 -8.15
N ARG A 71 12.17 15.03 -6.89
CA ARG A 71 13.19 14.78 -5.84
C ARG A 71 13.65 13.34 -5.89
N ARG A 72 14.91 13.10 -5.53
CA ARG A 72 15.47 11.75 -5.39
C ARG A 72 14.97 11.08 -4.12
N LEU A 73 14.92 9.74 -4.10
CA LEU A 73 14.40 8.99 -2.95
C LEU A 73 15.21 9.19 -1.65
N ASP A 74 16.48 9.58 -1.74
CA ASP A 74 17.39 9.81 -0.61
C ASP A 74 17.33 11.24 -0.03
N GLU A 75 16.65 12.17 -0.70
CA GLU A 75 16.56 13.56 -0.24
C GLU A 75 15.54 13.81 0.90
N PRO A 76 14.35 13.18 0.94
CA PRO A 76 13.36 13.50 1.96
C PRO A 76 13.80 13.09 3.36
N THR A 77 13.66 14.03 4.28
CA THR A 77 13.90 13.80 5.69
C THR A 77 12.68 13.12 6.35
N PRO A 78 12.89 12.43 7.50
CA PRO A 78 11.78 11.88 8.28
C PRO A 78 10.74 12.95 8.70
N SER A 79 11.19 14.18 8.93
CA SER A 79 10.31 15.31 9.30
C SER A 79 9.37 15.70 8.15
N GLU A 80 9.86 15.76 6.93
CA GLU A 80 9.04 16.04 5.73
C GLU A 80 8.01 14.92 5.48
N ILE A 81 8.39 13.65 5.69
CA ILE A 81 7.45 12.52 5.65
C ILE A 81 6.37 12.65 6.71
N LYS A 82 6.73 13.09 7.92
CA LYS A 82 5.75 13.34 8.97
C LYS A 82 4.82 14.51 8.61
N GLN A 83 5.35 15.58 8.03
CA GLN A 83 4.56 16.73 7.58
C GLN A 83 3.52 16.31 6.54
N LEU A 84 3.93 15.61 5.49
CA LEU A 84 3.03 15.16 4.41
C LEU A 84 1.97 14.15 4.92
N ALA A 85 2.30 13.38 5.98
CA ALA A 85 1.35 12.52 6.67
C ALA A 85 0.28 13.30 7.44
N GLU A 86 0.64 14.39 8.12
CA GLU A 86 -0.32 15.27 8.80
C GLU A 86 -1.15 16.09 7.80
N GLU A 87 -0.60 16.51 6.67
CA GLU A 87 -1.37 17.11 5.58
C GLU A 87 -2.39 16.11 5.01
N SER A 88 -1.98 14.85 4.82
CA SER A 88 -2.89 13.77 4.42
C SER A 88 -3.99 13.50 5.45
N ARG A 89 -3.72 13.76 6.74
CA ARG A 89 -4.70 13.67 7.83
C ARG A 89 -5.69 14.83 7.80
N ALA A 90 -5.20 16.05 7.60
CA ALA A 90 -6.02 17.27 7.54
C ALA A 90 -6.96 17.24 6.33
N ASN A 91 -6.45 16.76 5.19
CA ASN A 91 -7.21 16.63 3.94
C ASN A 91 -8.06 15.34 3.87
N ALA A 92 -8.20 14.60 4.98
CA ALA A 92 -9.02 13.41 5.02
C ALA A 92 -10.51 13.79 5.00
N LEU A 93 -11.28 13.19 4.09
CA LEU A 93 -12.71 13.44 3.96
C LEU A 93 -13.43 13.24 5.31
N VAL A 94 -14.00 14.32 5.84
CA VAL A 94 -14.77 14.30 7.08
C VAL A 94 -16.20 13.85 6.78
N ARG A 95 -16.50 12.59 7.07
CA ARG A 95 -17.86 12.03 7.10
C ARG A 95 -18.40 12.00 8.53
N ARG A 96 -19.71 11.78 8.70
CA ARG A 96 -20.35 11.57 10.02
C ARG A 96 -19.71 10.49 10.89
N ASN A 97 -18.94 9.57 10.29
CA ASN A 97 -18.21 8.50 10.95
C ASN A 97 -16.69 8.69 10.91
N SER A 98 -16.20 9.87 10.51
CA SER A 98 -14.78 10.18 10.44
C SER A 98 -14.17 10.24 11.83
N ARG A 99 -12.96 9.70 11.97
CA ARG A 99 -12.19 9.69 13.23
C ARG A 99 -10.94 10.55 13.12
N GLY A 100 -11.12 11.81 12.72
CA GLY A 100 -10.05 12.81 12.65
C GLY A 100 -8.90 12.43 11.72
N GLY A 101 -9.20 11.76 10.60
CA GLY A 101 -8.23 11.44 9.55
C GLY A 101 -7.11 10.45 9.94
N ARG A 102 -7.13 9.86 11.14
CA ARG A 102 -6.02 9.02 11.64
C ARG A 102 -5.69 7.83 10.74
N ASN A 103 -6.72 7.22 10.14
CA ASN A 103 -6.53 6.15 9.15
C ASN A 103 -5.85 6.63 7.87
N ALA A 104 -6.06 7.89 7.47
CA ALA A 104 -5.41 8.46 6.29
C ALA A 104 -3.91 8.64 6.54
N ALA A 105 -3.53 9.21 7.69
CA ALA A 105 -2.13 9.30 8.12
C ALA A 105 -1.47 7.91 8.22
N GLU A 106 -2.17 6.94 8.81
CA GLU A 106 -1.66 5.58 8.94
C GLU A 106 -1.40 4.93 7.56
N ASN A 107 -2.37 5.03 6.65
CA ASN A 107 -2.25 4.46 5.31
C ASN A 107 -1.20 5.19 4.47
N PHE A 108 -1.06 6.51 4.63
CA PHE A 108 0.01 7.27 4.00
C PHE A 108 1.39 6.75 4.42
N ILE A 109 1.65 6.63 5.74
CA ILE A 109 2.92 6.08 6.25
C ILE A 109 3.14 4.64 5.77
N ALA A 110 2.08 3.82 5.70
CA ALA A 110 2.17 2.46 5.17
C ALA A 110 2.55 2.44 3.67
N ALA A 111 1.96 3.32 2.87
CA ALA A 111 2.25 3.45 1.44
C ALA A 111 3.69 3.90 1.18
N ILE A 112 4.19 4.88 1.94
CA ILE A 112 5.58 5.34 1.90
C ILE A 112 6.54 4.22 2.31
N ARG A 113 6.25 3.51 3.42
CA ARG A 113 7.08 2.36 3.85
C ARG A 113 7.09 1.23 2.84
N CYS A 114 6.00 1.03 2.10
CA CYS A 114 5.96 0.07 0.99
C CYS A 114 6.96 0.49 -0.10
N LEU A 115 6.92 1.76 -0.52
CA LEU A 115 7.81 2.32 -1.54
C LEU A 115 9.28 2.17 -1.14
N TYR A 116 9.66 2.63 0.05
CA TYR A 116 11.04 2.56 0.54
C TYR A 116 11.54 1.13 0.78
N ARG A 117 10.64 0.19 1.10
CA ARG A 117 11.02 -1.23 1.20
C ARG A 117 11.40 -1.80 -0.15
N HIS A 118 10.67 -1.46 -1.21
CA HIS A 118 11.07 -1.81 -2.56
C HIS A 118 12.41 -1.15 -2.90
N ALA A 119 12.62 0.13 -2.56
CA ALA A 119 13.88 0.81 -2.86
C ALA A 119 15.10 0.15 -2.17
N VAL A 120 14.91 -0.37 -0.94
CA VAL A 120 15.94 -1.14 -0.24
C VAL A 120 16.16 -2.51 -0.91
N ASN A 121 15.08 -3.21 -1.29
CA ASN A 121 15.17 -4.50 -1.98
C ASN A 121 15.86 -4.39 -3.35
N ASP A 122 15.60 -3.30 -4.07
CA ASP A 122 16.21 -2.97 -5.37
C ASP A 122 17.64 -2.41 -5.21
N ARG A 123 18.16 -2.34 -3.97
CA ARG A 123 19.49 -1.84 -3.61
C ARG A 123 19.76 -0.38 -4.01
N LEU A 124 18.69 0.40 -4.18
CA LEU A 124 18.78 1.85 -4.41
C LEU A 124 19.11 2.60 -3.12
N LEU A 125 18.69 2.06 -1.98
CA LEU A 125 18.94 2.60 -0.65
C LEU A 125 19.37 1.48 0.30
N THR A 126 20.18 1.81 1.31
CA THR A 126 20.41 0.91 2.44
C THR A 126 19.30 1.05 3.49
N GLU A 127 19.12 0.06 4.35
CA GLU A 127 18.09 0.11 5.40
C GLU A 127 18.28 1.29 6.36
N GLY A 128 19.52 1.65 6.69
CA GLY A 128 19.84 2.81 7.54
C GLY A 128 19.52 4.16 6.89
N GLN A 129 19.50 4.21 5.56
CA GLN A 129 19.12 5.39 4.78
C GLN A 129 17.60 5.54 4.65
N ASN A 130 16.80 4.53 5.00
CA ASN A 130 15.34 4.60 4.88
C ASN A 130 14.72 5.59 5.90
N PRO A 131 14.25 6.78 5.45
CA PRO A 131 13.68 7.78 6.35
C PRO A 131 12.29 7.36 6.87
N ALA A 132 11.57 6.50 6.14
CA ALA A 132 10.21 6.08 6.48
C ALA A 132 10.11 5.16 7.71
N LEU A 133 11.20 4.45 8.04
CA LEU A 133 11.27 3.63 9.25
C LEU A 133 11.42 4.49 10.51
N LYS A 134 12.06 5.66 10.39
CA LYS A 134 12.27 6.62 11.49
C LYS A 134 11.00 7.36 11.88
N VAL A 135 9.98 7.39 11.01
CA VAL A 135 8.69 8.02 11.30
C VAL A 135 7.79 7.06 12.06
N ALA A 136 7.32 7.48 13.24
CA ALA A 136 6.38 6.71 14.04
C ALA A 136 5.05 6.52 13.31
N LYS A 137 4.57 5.27 13.26
CA LYS A 137 3.26 4.94 12.68
C LYS A 137 2.17 5.23 13.72
N PRO A 138 1.11 6.00 13.39
CA PRO A 138 0.00 6.22 14.32
C PRO A 138 -0.62 4.89 14.80
N ARG A 139 -0.87 4.77 16.11
CA ARG A 139 -1.50 3.57 16.69
C ARG A 139 -2.98 3.50 16.28
N ARG A 140 -3.40 2.33 15.78
CA ARG A 140 -4.81 2.03 15.53
C ARG A 140 -5.61 2.11 16.82
N LEU A 141 -6.70 2.87 16.78
CA LEU A 141 -7.69 2.85 17.86
C LEU A 141 -8.51 1.56 17.77
N PRO A 142 -9.04 1.06 18.90
CA PRO A 142 -10.01 0.00 18.90
C PRO A 142 -11.18 0.31 17.96
N SER A 143 -11.65 -0.73 17.28
CA SER A 143 -12.85 -0.63 16.48
C SER A 143 -14.08 -0.65 17.41
N PRO A 144 -14.99 0.33 17.34
CA PRO A 144 -16.30 0.28 17.99
C PRO A 144 -17.28 -0.61 17.21
N ARG A 145 -16.86 -1.20 16.07
CA ARG A 145 -17.66 -2.25 15.44
C ARG A 145 -17.71 -3.41 16.41
N ARG A 146 -18.94 -3.79 16.77
CA ARG A 146 -19.25 -4.98 17.55
C ARG A 146 -20.13 -5.92 16.73
N ALA A 147 -20.28 -7.15 17.20
CA ALA A 147 -21.31 -8.04 16.70
C ALA A 147 -22.69 -7.44 16.99
N LEU A 148 -23.63 -7.67 16.09
CA LEU A 148 -25.05 -7.39 16.33
C LEU A 148 -25.59 -8.45 17.28
N ALA A 149 -26.41 -8.05 18.23
CA ALA A 149 -27.16 -8.98 19.07
C ALA A 149 -28.38 -9.51 18.30
N ASP A 150 -28.91 -10.66 18.71
CA ASP A 150 -30.01 -11.32 18.00
C ASP A 150 -31.25 -10.44 17.88
N HIS A 151 -31.62 -9.71 18.95
CA HIS A 151 -32.76 -8.79 18.92
C HIS A 151 -32.55 -7.64 17.92
N GLU A 152 -31.34 -7.08 17.84
CA GLU A 152 -31.02 -6.02 16.88
C GLU A 152 -31.12 -6.54 15.44
N LEU A 153 -30.75 -7.80 15.21
CA LEU A 153 -30.86 -8.44 13.91
C LEU A 153 -32.32 -8.70 13.52
N VAL A 154 -33.17 -9.07 14.49
CA VAL A 154 -34.62 -9.16 14.28
C VAL A 154 -35.21 -7.79 13.93
N ASP A 155 -34.87 -6.75 14.67
CA ASP A 155 -35.37 -5.38 14.42
C ASP A 155 -34.97 -4.86 13.03
N ILE A 156 -33.72 -5.11 12.61
CA ILE A 156 -33.23 -4.76 11.27
C ILE A 156 -34.03 -5.50 10.19
N ASN A 157 -34.27 -6.81 10.35
CA ASN A 157 -35.05 -7.59 9.38
C ASN A 157 -36.51 -7.12 9.30
N THR A 158 -37.16 -6.86 10.43
CA THR A 158 -38.53 -6.34 10.48
C THR A 158 -38.65 -4.98 9.80
N THR A 159 -37.68 -4.09 10.03
CA THR A 159 -37.65 -2.77 9.38
C THR A 159 -37.46 -2.92 7.87
N ALA A 160 -36.49 -3.73 7.42
CA ALA A 160 -36.26 -3.97 6.00
C ALA A 160 -37.48 -4.56 5.27
N ALA A 161 -38.24 -5.43 5.96
CA ALA A 161 -39.46 -6.03 5.42
C ALA A 161 -40.65 -5.05 5.31
N THR A 162 -40.57 -3.86 5.90
CA THR A 162 -41.72 -2.93 6.02
C THR A 162 -41.48 -1.54 5.44
N THR A 163 -40.23 -1.11 5.27
CA THR A 163 -39.91 0.29 4.91
C THR A 163 -39.02 0.47 3.68
N GLY A 164 -38.63 -0.61 2.98
CA GLY A 164 -37.76 -0.56 1.80
C GLY A 164 -38.50 -0.23 0.49
N ASP A 165 -37.74 0.18 -0.53
CA ASP A 165 -38.26 0.37 -1.90
C ASP A 165 -38.69 -0.97 -2.53
N ASP A 166 -37.96 -2.05 -2.23
CA ASP A 166 -38.32 -3.44 -2.53
C ASP A 166 -38.08 -4.31 -1.28
N PRO A 167 -39.07 -4.38 -0.37
CA PRO A 167 -38.92 -5.09 0.89
C PRO A 167 -38.68 -6.60 0.73
N HIS A 168 -39.17 -7.19 -0.36
CA HIS A 168 -38.98 -8.61 -0.65
C HIS A 168 -37.53 -8.89 -1.02
N LEU A 169 -36.97 -8.08 -1.93
CA LEU A 169 -35.55 -8.16 -2.25
C LEU A 169 -34.71 -7.90 -1.00
N ASP A 170 -34.92 -6.79 -0.29
CA ASP A 170 -34.10 -6.41 0.87
C ASP A 170 -34.04 -7.51 1.95
N THR A 171 -35.18 -8.14 2.25
CA THR A 171 -35.26 -9.25 3.20
C THR A 171 -34.47 -10.48 2.73
N LEU A 172 -34.56 -10.83 1.43
CA LEU A 172 -33.77 -11.93 0.86
C LEU A 172 -32.27 -11.67 0.95
N LEU A 173 -31.84 -10.42 0.82
CA LEU A 173 -30.43 -10.06 0.92
C LEU A 173 -29.90 -10.20 2.34
N LEU A 174 -30.67 -9.74 3.33
CA LEU A 174 -30.30 -9.88 4.74
C LEU A 174 -30.25 -11.36 5.13
N ARG A 175 -31.23 -12.15 4.68
CA ARG A 175 -31.26 -13.59 4.91
C ARG A 175 -30.07 -14.30 4.27
N LEU A 176 -29.74 -13.97 3.02
CA LEU A 176 -28.54 -14.49 2.35
C LEU A 176 -27.28 -14.22 3.18
N HIS A 177 -27.04 -12.97 3.60
CA HIS A 177 -25.83 -12.65 4.39
C HIS A 177 -25.81 -13.34 5.75
N THR A 178 -26.97 -13.55 6.38
CA THR A 178 -27.05 -14.20 7.69
C THR A 178 -26.81 -15.70 7.59
N GLU A 179 -27.37 -16.35 6.57
CA GLU A 179 -27.27 -17.81 6.37
C GLU A 179 -25.92 -18.24 5.78
N THR A 180 -25.32 -17.42 4.90
CA THR A 180 -24.08 -17.79 4.19
C THR A 180 -22.84 -17.04 4.68
N ALA A 181 -23.00 -16.04 5.55
CA ALA A 181 -21.92 -15.16 6.02
C ALA A 181 -21.09 -14.52 4.89
N CYS A 182 -21.69 -14.33 3.71
CA CYS A 182 -20.96 -13.85 2.54
C CYS A 182 -20.56 -12.40 2.66
N ARG A 183 -19.42 -12.06 2.05
CA ARG A 183 -18.98 -10.67 2.01
C ARG A 183 -19.90 -9.88 1.09
N ARG A 184 -20.15 -8.61 1.43
CA ARG A 184 -21.01 -7.72 0.64
C ARG A 184 -20.69 -7.68 -0.86
N GLY A 185 -19.42 -7.81 -1.25
CA GLY A 185 -19.00 -7.84 -2.65
C GLY A 185 -19.25 -9.19 -3.36
N GLU A 186 -19.33 -10.28 -2.61
CA GLU A 186 -19.61 -11.63 -3.12
C GLU A 186 -21.10 -11.80 -3.42
N ARG A 187 -21.97 -11.11 -2.67
CA ARG A 187 -23.42 -11.03 -2.93
C ARG A 187 -23.76 -10.60 -4.36
N SER A 188 -23.01 -9.63 -4.91
CA SER A 188 -23.20 -9.17 -6.30
C SER A 188 -22.65 -10.13 -7.36
N ALA A 189 -21.86 -11.12 -6.96
CA ALA A 189 -21.29 -12.13 -7.86
C ALA A 189 -22.13 -13.43 -7.93
N CYS A 190 -23.17 -13.56 -7.09
CA CYS A 190 -24.10 -14.69 -7.12
C CYS A 190 -25.08 -14.58 -8.30
N GLY A 191 -24.70 -15.13 -9.46
CA GLY A 191 -25.61 -15.41 -10.57
C GLY A 191 -26.23 -16.81 -10.47
N GLY A 192 -27.24 -17.11 -11.29
CA GLY A 192 -27.93 -18.42 -11.29
C GLY A 192 -26.99 -19.63 -11.48
N GLU A 193 -25.86 -19.45 -12.17
CA GLU A 193 -24.84 -20.48 -12.39
C GLU A 193 -24.00 -20.83 -11.15
N THR A 194 -24.01 -19.98 -10.11
CA THR A 194 -23.27 -20.21 -8.84
C THR A 194 -24.02 -21.10 -7.84
N TRP A 195 -25.28 -21.42 -8.15
CA TRP A 195 -26.14 -22.26 -7.33
C TRP A 195 -26.16 -23.70 -7.86
N ARG A 196 -25.55 -24.64 -7.12
CA ARG A 196 -25.67 -26.09 -7.36
C ARG A 196 -26.13 -26.76 -6.08
N ARG A 197 -27.39 -27.18 -6.00
CA ARG A 197 -27.92 -27.83 -4.78
C ARG A 197 -27.01 -28.98 -4.32
N PRO A 198 -26.62 -29.05 -3.03
CA PRO A 198 -27.03 -28.21 -1.89
C PRO A 198 -26.11 -27.00 -1.58
N SER A 199 -25.19 -26.66 -2.48
CA SER A 199 -24.09 -25.70 -2.26
C SER A 199 -24.21 -24.41 -3.09
N VAL A 200 -23.64 -23.33 -2.55
CA VAL A 200 -23.41 -22.07 -3.28
C VAL A 200 -21.91 -21.84 -3.37
N SER A 201 -21.43 -21.61 -4.59
CA SER A 201 -20.00 -21.38 -4.85
C SER A 201 -19.74 -19.89 -5.06
N PHE A 202 -18.95 -19.29 -4.16
CA PHE A 202 -18.52 -17.90 -4.31
C PHE A 202 -17.17 -17.86 -5.03
N THR A 203 -17.18 -17.48 -6.30
CA THR A 203 -15.94 -17.17 -7.01
C THR A 203 -15.55 -15.73 -6.69
N SER A 204 -14.42 -15.53 -6.00
CA SER A 204 -13.84 -14.20 -5.88
C SER A 204 -13.37 -13.78 -7.28
N GLY A 205 -14.22 -13.06 -8.02
CA GLY A 205 -13.85 -12.51 -9.30
C GLY A 205 -12.66 -11.57 -9.14
N ARG A 206 -11.44 -12.06 -9.45
CA ARG A 206 -10.40 -11.15 -9.92
C ARG A 206 -11.01 -10.53 -11.17
N LYS A 207 -11.21 -9.21 -11.19
CA LYS A 207 -11.36 -8.47 -12.44
C LYS A 207 -10.08 -8.68 -13.25
N THR A 208 -9.98 -9.79 -13.96
CA THR A 208 -9.09 -9.90 -15.12
C THR A 208 -9.74 -9.04 -16.18
N ALA A 209 -9.10 -7.91 -16.50
CA ALA A 209 -9.44 -7.16 -17.69
C ALA A 209 -9.39 -8.12 -18.89
N PRO A 210 -10.33 -8.05 -19.84
CA PRO A 210 -10.24 -8.87 -21.05
C PRO A 210 -8.95 -8.49 -21.79
N ALA A 211 -8.09 -9.48 -22.00
CA ALA A 211 -6.98 -9.35 -22.93
C ALA A 211 -7.55 -9.01 -24.30
N ALA A 212 -7.16 -7.86 -24.85
CA ALA A 212 -7.50 -7.47 -26.20
C ALA A 212 -7.00 -8.56 -27.16
N SER A 213 -7.92 -9.29 -27.79
CA SER A 213 -7.59 -10.21 -28.87
C SER A 213 -7.11 -9.38 -30.06
N ASN A 214 -5.80 -9.36 -30.28
CA ASN A 214 -5.20 -8.75 -31.45
C ASN A 214 -5.48 -9.66 -32.65
N ARG A 215 -6.58 -9.41 -33.40
CA ARG A 215 -6.76 -9.99 -34.73
C ARG A 215 -5.89 -9.21 -35.70
N SER A 216 -4.72 -9.74 -35.96
CA SER A 216 -3.90 -9.42 -37.12
C SER A 216 -4.69 -9.76 -38.39
N HIS A 217 -5.12 -8.73 -39.11
CA HIS A 217 -5.41 -8.80 -40.54
C HIS A 217 -4.09 -8.60 -41.31
N ARG A 218 -3.75 -9.58 -42.13
CA ARG A 218 -2.90 -9.45 -43.33
C ARG A 218 -3.11 -10.68 -44.21
N PRO A 219 -2.87 -10.58 -45.53
CA PRO A 219 -2.79 -9.39 -46.38
C PRO A 219 -4.10 -9.14 -47.15
#